data_AF-A0AAW2HJW2-F1
#
_entry.id   AF-A0AAW2HJW2-F1
#
_cell.length_a   1.000
_cell.length_b   1.000
_cell.length_c   1.000
_cell.angle_alpha   90.00
_cell.angle_beta   90.00
_cell.angle_gamma   90.00
#
_symmetry.space_group_name_H-M   'P 1'
#
loop_
_entity.id
_entity.type
_entity.pdbx_description
1 polymer ?
#
loop_
_entity_poly.entity_id
_entity_poly.type
_entity_poly.pdbx_seq_one_letter_code
_entity_poly.pdbx_strand_id
1 'polypeptide(L)'
;MISANVDGIYSDHSHLHGPFSMLSSSKVYVGGSQTTHALPGSKIHNNFVGCLRKVEFSADTLKLNLLDLGKTGNKLLTVAGNIDFMCHELSAADAVTFLTGKAYLVFARHRTSSRPTPLFQQHFPVFQKNNIPRKLGLWSISDNGFLIFHSSERHSFRIW
;
A
#
# COMPACT_ATOMS: atom_id res chain seq x y z
N MET A 1 -5.09 15.54 -22.97
CA MET A 1 -3.99 16.07 -22.14
C MET A 1 -4.33 15.77 -20.70
N ILE A 2 -3.38 15.27 -19.93
CA ILE A 2 -3.51 14.98 -18.50
C ILE A 2 -2.64 15.99 -17.76
N SER A 3 -3.15 16.56 -16.66
CA SER A 3 -2.32 17.30 -15.72
C SER A 3 -2.46 16.73 -14.31
N ALA A 4 -1.35 16.75 -13.58
CA ALA A 4 -1.32 16.49 -12.15
C ALA A 4 -0.68 17.70 -11.48
N ASN A 5 -1.19 18.10 -10.31
CA ASN A 5 -0.68 19.22 -9.56
C ASN A 5 -0.62 18.85 -8.08
N VAL A 6 0.51 19.18 -7.45
CA VAL A 6 0.74 19.02 -6.01
C VAL A 6 0.93 20.41 -5.42
N ASP A 7 0.01 20.80 -4.54
CA ASP A 7 -0.02 22.05 -3.79
C ASP A 7 0.06 23.35 -4.62
N GLY A 8 -0.11 23.28 -5.94
CA GLY A 8 0.04 24.44 -6.83
C GLY A 8 1.49 24.79 -7.17
N ILE A 9 2.45 24.00 -6.70
CA ILE A 9 3.88 24.25 -6.87
C ILE A 9 4.46 23.30 -7.92
N TYR A 10 4.08 22.03 -7.85
CA TYR A 10 4.58 21.00 -8.74
C TYR A 10 3.48 20.54 -9.67
N SER A 11 3.56 20.96 -10.92
CA SER A 11 2.65 20.53 -11.98
C SER A 11 3.38 19.67 -13.01
N ASP A 12 2.76 18.57 -13.41
CA ASP A 12 3.22 17.72 -14.50
C ASP A 12 2.12 17.55 -15.54
N HIS A 13 2.51 17.47 -16.82
CA HIS A 13 1.61 17.41 -17.96
C HIS A 13 2.01 16.27 -18.90
N SER A 14 1.03 15.46 -19.31
CA SER A 14 1.28 14.32 -20.19
C SER A 14 0.15 14.08 -21.20
N HIS A 15 0.42 13.24 -22.20
CA HIS A 15 -0.54 12.85 -23.21
C HIS A 15 -0.76 11.33 -23.18
N LEU A 16 -2.01 10.92 -23.38
CA LEU A 16 -2.34 9.52 -23.57
C LEU A 16 -1.86 9.07 -24.94
N HIS A 17 -1.49 7.79 -25.05
CA HIS A 17 -1.13 7.20 -26.32
C HIS A 17 -2.41 6.80 -27.08
N GLY A 18 -2.49 7.18 -28.36
CA GLY A 18 -3.61 6.84 -29.24
C GLY A 18 -4.76 7.85 -29.26
N PRO A 19 -5.79 7.62 -30.09
CA PRO A 19 -6.85 8.59 -30.39
C PRO A 19 -8.02 8.57 -29.37
N PHE A 20 -7.80 8.06 -28.16
CA PHE A 20 -8.87 7.92 -27.17
C PHE A 20 -9.13 9.24 -26.44
N SER A 21 -10.40 9.67 -26.41
CA SER A 21 -10.85 10.91 -25.75
C SER A 21 -11.76 10.68 -24.55
N MET A 22 -12.29 9.46 -24.38
CA MET A 22 -13.27 9.14 -23.33
C MET A 22 -12.71 8.09 -22.36
N LEU A 23 -12.99 8.28 -21.07
CA LEU A 23 -12.70 7.30 -20.02
C LEU A 23 -14.00 6.62 -19.59
N SER A 24 -14.02 5.29 -19.64
CA SER A 24 -15.10 4.48 -19.09
C SER A 24 -14.60 3.80 -17.82
N SER A 25 -15.24 4.09 -16.69
CA SER A 25 -14.91 3.48 -15.40
C SER A 25 -16.16 2.95 -14.73
N SER A 26 -16.07 1.73 -14.19
CA SER A 26 -17.17 1.06 -13.48
C SER A 26 -17.04 1.14 -11.96
N LYS A 27 -15.83 1.37 -11.44
CA LYS A 27 -15.55 1.38 -10.00
C LYS A 27 -14.44 2.37 -9.67
N VAL A 28 -14.59 3.04 -8.54
CA VAL A 28 -13.58 3.93 -7.97
C VAL A 28 -13.23 3.41 -6.58
N TYR A 29 -11.92 3.34 -6.28
CA TYR A 29 -11.40 2.93 -4.98
C TYR A 29 -10.70 4.12 -4.32
N VAL A 30 -10.99 4.36 -3.05
CA VAL A 30 -10.36 5.43 -2.25
C VAL A 30 -9.67 4.78 -1.06
N GLY A 31 -8.41 5.16 -0.81
CA GLY A 31 -7.60 4.63 0.29
C GLY A 31 -7.05 3.21 0.05
N GLY A 32 -7.75 2.36 -0.69
CA GLY A 32 -7.26 1.03 -1.01
C GLY A 32 -8.31 0.10 -1.60
N SER A 33 -7.93 -1.16 -1.79
CA SER A 33 -8.84 -2.22 -2.24
C SER A 33 -8.49 -3.54 -1.57
N GLN A 34 -9.35 -4.56 -1.75
CA GLN A 34 -9.07 -5.91 -1.23
C GLN A 34 -7.80 -6.52 -1.85
N THR A 35 -7.50 -6.18 -3.10
CA THR A 35 -6.39 -6.73 -3.88
C THR A 35 -5.71 -5.64 -4.70
N THR A 36 -5.10 -4.66 -4.01
CA THR A 36 -4.50 -3.47 -4.66
C THR A 36 -3.40 -3.81 -5.67
N HIS A 37 -2.65 -4.90 -5.46
CA HIS A 37 -1.69 -5.41 -6.44
C HIS A 37 -2.34 -5.88 -7.75
N ALA A 38 -3.56 -6.42 -7.70
CA ALA A 38 -4.23 -6.96 -8.89
C ALA A 38 -4.90 -5.87 -9.74
N LEU A 39 -4.88 -4.60 -9.29
CA LEU A 39 -5.49 -3.50 -10.02
C LEU A 39 -4.62 -3.13 -11.24
N PRO A 40 -5.21 -3.02 -12.44
CA PRO A 40 -4.50 -2.61 -13.65
C PRO A 40 -3.80 -1.26 -13.46
N GLY A 41 -2.52 -1.19 -13.82
CA GLY A 41 -1.72 0.04 -13.70
C GLY A 41 -1.23 0.39 -12.29
N SER A 42 -1.60 -0.40 -11.27
CA SER A 42 -1.08 -0.18 -9.91
C SER A 42 0.40 -0.52 -9.82
N LYS A 43 1.22 0.46 -9.43
CA LYS A 43 2.64 0.25 -9.10
C LYS A 43 2.87 -0.09 -7.63
N ILE A 44 1.80 -0.07 -6.82
CA ILE A 44 1.86 -0.18 -5.36
C ILE A 44 0.98 -1.36 -4.93
N HIS A 45 1.42 -2.08 -3.92
CA HIS A 45 0.73 -3.28 -3.43
C HIS A 45 0.05 -3.08 -2.06
N ASN A 46 0.35 -1.97 -1.40
CA ASN A 46 -0.19 -1.63 -0.09
C ASN A 46 -1.35 -0.64 -0.22
N ASN A 47 -2.26 -0.68 0.76
CA ASN A 47 -3.27 0.35 0.93
C ASN A 47 -2.66 1.61 1.54
N PHE A 48 -3.32 2.74 1.34
CA PHE A 48 -2.92 4.02 1.91
C PHE A 48 -3.04 3.99 3.43
N VAL A 49 -1.99 4.44 4.11
CA VAL A 49 -1.97 4.65 5.56
C VAL A 49 -1.77 6.13 5.77
N GLY A 50 -2.82 6.81 6.23
CA GLY A 50 -2.84 8.27 6.24
C GLY A 50 -4.25 8.82 6.40
N CYS A 51 -4.35 10.14 6.50
CA CYS A 51 -5.61 10.84 6.35
C CYS A 51 -5.79 11.33 4.93
N LEU A 52 -6.99 11.11 4.37
CA LEU A 52 -7.41 11.74 3.11
C LEU A 52 -8.46 12.81 3.43
N ARG A 53 -8.35 13.95 2.75
CA ARG A 53 -9.30 15.06 2.90
C ARG A 53 -9.72 15.58 1.54
N LYS A 54 -10.95 16.08 1.44
CA LYS A 54 -11.50 16.70 0.23
C LYS A 54 -11.33 15.83 -1.03
N VAL A 55 -11.68 14.54 -0.92
CA VAL A 55 -11.61 13.61 -2.07
C VAL A 55 -12.87 13.74 -2.89
N GLU A 56 -12.72 14.20 -4.12
CA GLU A 56 -13.82 14.51 -5.03
C GLU A 56 -13.57 13.92 -6.42
N PHE A 57 -14.63 13.48 -7.07
CA PHE A 57 -14.64 13.06 -8.46
C PHE A 57 -15.58 13.96 -9.27
N SER A 58 -15.07 14.56 -10.34
CA SER A 58 -15.84 15.45 -11.22
C SER A 58 -15.69 15.01 -12.67
N ALA A 59 -16.81 14.87 -13.38
CA ALA A 59 -16.86 14.55 -14.80
C ALA A 59 -18.12 15.17 -15.43
N ASP A 60 -17.94 16.00 -16.46
CA ASP A 60 -19.01 16.77 -17.11
C ASP A 60 -19.86 17.57 -16.11
N THR A 61 -21.11 17.16 -15.87
CA THR A 61 -22.04 17.77 -14.89
C THR A 61 -22.08 17.03 -13.56
N LEU A 62 -21.41 15.88 -13.46
CA LEU A 62 -21.38 15.05 -12.26
C LEU A 62 -20.24 15.51 -11.34
N LYS A 63 -20.58 15.81 -10.08
CA LYS A 63 -19.63 16.13 -9.02
C LYS A 63 -19.97 15.31 -7.78
N LEU A 64 -19.04 14.45 -7.36
CA LEU A 64 -19.23 13.52 -6.24
C LEU A 64 -18.19 13.78 -5.16
N ASN A 65 -18.64 14.21 -3.97
CA ASN A 65 -17.80 14.22 -2.78
C ASN A 65 -17.79 12.82 -2.17
N LEU A 66 -16.72 12.07 -2.42
CA LEU A 66 -16.65 10.65 -2.07
C LEU A 66 -16.59 10.42 -0.56
N LEU A 67 -16.00 11.36 0.20
CA LEU A 67 -15.94 11.26 1.66
C LEU A 67 -17.30 11.51 2.30
N ASP A 68 -18.04 12.52 1.85
CA ASP A 68 -19.37 12.83 2.39
C ASP A 68 -20.40 11.75 2.04
N LEU A 69 -20.32 11.21 0.82
CA LEU A 69 -21.17 10.08 0.40
C LEU A 69 -20.87 8.81 1.21
N GLY A 70 -19.60 8.56 1.53
CA GLY A 70 -19.20 7.48 2.43
C GLY A 70 -19.72 7.68 3.86
N LYS A 71 -19.61 8.90 4.39
CA LYS A 71 -20.07 9.26 5.74
C LYS A 71 -21.58 9.15 5.92
N THR A 72 -22.34 9.53 4.88
CA THR A 72 -23.81 9.48 4.87
C THR A 72 -24.38 8.10 4.57
N GLY A 73 -23.53 7.13 4.20
CA GLY A 73 -23.96 5.77 3.87
C GLY A 73 -24.74 5.70 2.56
N ASN A 74 -24.39 6.52 1.57
CA ASN A 74 -25.07 6.54 0.28
C ASN A 74 -24.89 5.20 -0.47
N LYS A 75 -25.97 4.67 -1.06
CA LYS A 75 -26.00 3.39 -1.78
C LYS A 75 -25.06 3.33 -3.00
N LEU A 76 -24.58 4.48 -3.50
CA LEU A 76 -23.61 4.55 -4.59
C LEU A 76 -22.20 4.09 -4.18
N LEU A 77 -21.91 4.05 -2.88
CA LEU A 77 -20.61 3.66 -2.34
C LEU A 77 -20.74 2.50 -1.37
N THR A 78 -19.64 1.76 -1.19
CA THR A 78 -19.52 0.75 -0.16
C THR A 78 -18.28 1.05 0.67
N VAL A 79 -18.48 1.22 1.98
CA VAL A 79 -17.40 1.44 2.94
C VAL A 79 -16.97 0.08 3.49
N ALA A 80 -15.67 -0.21 3.43
CA ALA A 80 -15.10 -1.47 3.91
C ALA A 80 -14.06 -1.21 5.01
N GLY A 81 -14.20 -1.92 6.13
CA GLY A 81 -13.33 -1.76 7.29
C GLY A 81 -13.86 -0.73 8.31
N ASN A 82 -13.05 -0.46 9.33
CA ASN A 82 -13.35 0.55 10.33
C ASN A 82 -12.72 1.88 9.88
N ILE A 83 -13.55 2.81 9.40
CA ILE A 83 -13.12 4.11 8.93
C ILE A 83 -13.57 5.17 9.92
N ASP A 84 -12.61 5.94 10.42
CA ASP A 84 -12.89 7.18 11.15
C ASP A 84 -12.94 8.35 10.16
N PHE A 85 -14.02 9.13 10.22
CA PHE A 85 -14.17 10.35 9.41
C PHE A 85 -13.56 11.58 10.10
N MET A 86 -12.74 11.35 11.13
CA MET A 86 -11.88 12.32 11.76
C MET A 86 -10.42 11.98 11.50
N CYS A 87 -9.59 13.00 11.26
CA CYS A 87 -8.16 12.81 11.14
C CYS A 87 -7.53 13.04 12.52
N HIS A 88 -7.02 11.97 13.11
CA HIS A 88 -6.11 12.04 14.24
C HIS A 88 -4.67 12.00 13.74
N GLU A 89 -3.75 12.59 14.50
CA GLU A 89 -2.34 12.50 14.19
C GLU A 89 -1.94 11.01 14.22
N LEU A 90 -1.54 10.48 13.07
CA LEU A 90 -1.16 9.08 12.95
C LEU A 90 0.24 8.94 13.51
N SER A 91 0.36 8.31 14.68
CA SER A 91 1.66 7.86 15.18
C SER A 91 2.19 6.81 14.20
N ALA A 92 3.38 7.05 13.64
CA ALA A 92 4.11 6.01 12.95
C ALA A 92 4.22 4.79 13.88
N ALA A 93 4.03 3.58 13.34
CA ALA A 93 4.24 2.38 14.13
C ALA A 93 5.68 2.36 14.65
N ASP A 94 5.83 2.15 15.95
CA ASP A 94 7.15 2.10 16.58
C ASP A 94 7.98 0.96 15.97
N ALA A 95 9.23 1.27 15.65
CA ALA A 95 10.17 0.26 15.18
C ALA A 95 10.47 -0.72 16.31
N VAL A 96 10.25 -2.01 16.08
CA VAL A 96 10.59 -3.07 17.04
C VAL A 96 11.98 -3.61 16.73
N THR A 97 12.84 -3.65 17.76
CA THR A 97 14.19 -4.23 17.66
C THR A 97 14.24 -5.57 18.39
N PHE A 98 14.75 -6.60 17.72
CA PHE A 98 15.03 -7.89 18.34
C PHE A 98 16.40 -7.86 19.02
N LEU A 99 16.42 -7.85 20.35
CA LEU A 99 17.66 -7.78 21.14
C LEU A 99 18.32 -9.14 21.35
N THR A 100 17.61 -10.24 21.12
CA THR A 100 18.12 -11.60 21.31
C THR A 100 17.79 -12.48 20.10
N GLY A 101 18.67 -13.44 19.77
CA GLY A 101 18.43 -14.41 18.68
C GLY A 101 17.30 -15.40 18.94
N LYS A 102 16.70 -15.38 20.14
CA LYS A 102 15.51 -16.17 20.47
C LYS A 102 14.21 -15.38 20.31
N ALA A 103 14.29 -14.10 19.95
CA ALA A 103 13.11 -13.25 19.84
C ALA A 103 12.41 -13.47 18.50
N TYR A 104 11.08 -13.61 18.54
CA TYR A 104 10.24 -13.83 17.36
C TYR A 104 8.93 -13.07 17.51
N LEU A 105 8.27 -12.80 16.38
CA LEU A 105 6.90 -12.28 16.35
C LEU A 105 5.95 -13.38 15.89
N VAL A 106 4.84 -13.50 16.59
CA VAL A 106 3.72 -14.34 16.16
C VAL A 106 2.71 -13.44 15.46
N PHE A 107 2.52 -13.65 14.16
CA PHE A 107 1.52 -12.93 13.38
C PHE A 107 0.20 -13.68 13.36
N ALA A 108 -0.91 -12.94 13.24
CA ALA A 108 -2.21 -13.54 12.98
C ALA A 108 -2.17 -14.29 11.63
N ARG A 109 -2.83 -15.45 11.59
CA ARG A 109 -2.84 -16.34 10.42
C ARG A 109 -3.30 -15.57 9.17
N HIS A 110 -2.47 -15.59 8.14
CA HIS A 110 -2.79 -14.96 6.87
C HIS A 110 -3.86 -15.76 6.12
N ARG A 111 -4.99 -15.14 5.78
CA ARG A 111 -6.02 -15.75 4.93
C ARG A 111 -5.60 -15.63 3.47
N THR A 112 -4.76 -16.53 2.99
CA THR A 112 -4.45 -16.62 1.55
C THR A 112 -5.02 -17.86 0.90
N SER A 113 -5.77 -17.62 -0.17
CA SER A 113 -6.16 -18.60 -1.18
C SER A 113 -4.93 -19.31 -1.75
N SER A 114 -4.81 -20.61 -1.48
CA SER A 114 -4.29 -21.73 -2.31
C SER A 114 -3.04 -21.58 -3.21
N ARG A 115 -2.22 -20.53 -3.11
CA ARG A 115 -0.88 -20.50 -3.71
C ARG A 115 0.14 -19.85 -2.75
N PRO A 116 1.28 -20.51 -2.46
CA PRO A 116 2.38 -19.89 -1.76
C PRO A 116 3.08 -18.91 -2.72
N THR A 117 2.51 -17.72 -2.87
CA THR A 117 3.26 -16.57 -3.36
C THR A 117 4.12 -16.05 -2.21
N PRO A 118 5.32 -15.49 -2.47
CA PRO A 118 6.07 -14.77 -1.45
C PRO A 118 5.22 -13.58 -1.01
N LEU A 119 4.46 -13.79 0.06
CA LEU A 119 3.69 -12.77 0.73
C LEU A 119 4.71 -11.90 1.45
N PHE A 120 4.63 -10.60 1.19
CA PHE A 120 5.37 -9.57 1.92
C PHE A 120 6.80 -9.29 1.41
N GLN A 121 6.91 -8.77 0.19
CA GLN A 121 8.04 -7.93 -0.18
C GLN A 121 7.79 -6.50 0.31
N GLN A 122 7.85 -6.27 1.62
CA GLN A 122 8.11 -4.92 2.08
C GLN A 122 9.50 -4.51 1.55
N HIS A 123 9.61 -3.30 1.02
CA HIS A 123 10.91 -2.70 0.75
C HIS A 123 11.58 -2.50 2.11
N PHE A 124 12.38 -3.47 2.54
CA PHE A 124 13.16 -3.30 3.75
C PHE A 124 14.19 -2.18 3.52
N PRO A 125 14.36 -1.27 4.49
CA PRO A 125 15.44 -0.30 4.43
C PRO A 125 16.76 -1.04 4.23
N VAL A 126 17.57 -0.53 3.31
CA VAL A 126 18.93 -1.04 3.08
C VAL A 126 19.79 -0.49 4.21
N PHE A 127 20.29 -1.36 5.08
CA PHE A 127 21.22 -0.96 6.13
C PHE A 127 22.65 -1.09 5.62
N GLN A 128 23.55 -0.21 6.07
CA GLN A 128 24.98 -0.35 5.77
C GLN A 128 25.72 -0.83 7.00
N LYS A 129 26.45 -1.94 6.87
CA LYS A 129 27.44 -2.38 7.87
C LYS A 129 28.79 -2.43 7.18
N ASN A 130 29.76 -1.67 7.68
CA ASN A 130 31.11 -1.55 7.10
C ASN A 130 31.07 -1.15 5.61
N ASN A 131 30.25 -0.16 5.23
CA ASN A 131 30.03 0.28 3.84
C ASN A 131 29.46 -0.76 2.88
N ILE A 132 29.01 -1.93 3.36
CA ILE A 132 28.36 -2.94 2.53
C ILE A 132 26.84 -2.78 2.66
N PRO A 133 26.09 -2.54 1.56
CA PRO A 133 24.64 -2.47 1.59
C PRO A 133 24.05 -3.85 1.94
N ARG A 134 23.13 -3.85 2.90
CA ARG A 134 22.48 -5.04 3.46
C ARG A 134 20.98 -4.92 3.27
N LYS A 135 20.39 -5.94 2.64
CA LYS A 135 18.93 -6.04 2.50
C LYS A 135 18.40 -7.04 3.52
N LEU A 136 17.41 -6.64 4.30
CA LEU A 136 16.57 -7.60 5.00
C LEU A 136 15.57 -8.19 4.01
N GLY A 137 15.24 -9.46 4.21
CA GLY A 137 14.12 -10.14 3.56
C GLY A 137 13.28 -10.84 4.61
N LEU A 138 11.97 -10.90 4.41
CA LEU A 138 11.09 -11.80 5.15
C LEU A 138 10.80 -13.02 4.28
N TRP A 139 10.88 -14.22 4.85
CA TRP A 139 10.45 -15.47 4.21
C TRP A 139 9.52 -16.24 5.13
N SER A 140 8.37 -16.67 4.63
CA SER A 140 7.43 -17.50 5.37
C SER A 140 7.96 -18.93 5.43
N ILE A 141 8.20 -19.49 6.62
CA ILE A 141 8.54 -20.93 6.73
C ILE A 141 7.28 -21.79 6.90
N SER A 142 6.19 -21.22 7.41
CA SER A 142 4.95 -21.97 7.69
C SER A 142 3.74 -21.05 7.88
N ASP A 143 2.57 -21.65 8.11
CA ASP A 143 1.31 -20.97 8.44
C ASP A 143 1.39 -20.03 9.65
N ASN A 144 2.40 -20.17 10.52
CA ASN A 144 2.49 -19.48 11.81
C ASN A 144 3.81 -18.71 12.02
N GLY A 145 4.69 -18.61 11.02
CA GLY A 145 6.00 -18.02 11.23
C GLY A 145 6.72 -17.54 9.98
N PHE A 146 7.34 -16.36 10.11
CA PHE A 146 8.27 -15.78 9.14
C PHE A 146 9.69 -15.75 9.72
N LEU A 147 10.68 -16.07 8.90
CA LEU A 147 12.08 -15.72 9.16
C LEU A 147 12.36 -14.34 8.62
N ILE A 148 13.01 -13.54 9.44
CA ILE A 148 13.72 -12.35 9.01
C ILE A 148 15.14 -12.77 8.73
N PHE A 149 15.59 -12.67 7.49
CA PHE A 149 16.95 -13.01 7.11
C PHE A 149 17.64 -11.80 6.48
N HIS A 150 18.95 -11.77 6.66
CA HIS A 150 19.81 -10.75 6.10
C HIS A 150 20.51 -11.32 4.86
N SER A 151 20.24 -10.74 3.69
CA SER A 151 20.88 -11.11 2.44
C SER A 151 22.15 -10.26 2.24
N SER A 152 23.31 -10.84 2.53
CA SER A 152 24.57 -10.40 1.96
C SER A 152 24.61 -10.84 0.50
N GLU A 153 25.03 -9.99 -0.42
CA GLU A 153 25.10 -10.27 -1.84
C GLU A 153 25.55 -11.72 -2.16
N ARG A 154 24.73 -12.38 -2.97
CA ARG A 154 24.92 -13.72 -3.56
C ARG A 154 25.19 -14.85 -2.55
N HIS A 155 24.12 -15.61 -2.28
CA HIS A 155 24.14 -17.00 -1.77
C HIS A 155 24.49 -17.26 -0.30
N SER A 156 24.51 -16.26 0.59
CA SER A 156 24.69 -16.52 2.02
C SER A 156 23.51 -16.03 2.86
N PHE A 157 22.78 -16.99 3.42
CA PHE A 157 21.75 -16.77 4.44
C PHE A 157 22.39 -17.03 5.80
N ARG A 158 22.33 -16.05 6.70
CA ARG A 158 22.59 -16.28 8.13
C ARG A 158 21.30 -16.03 8.90
N ILE A 159 20.82 -17.10 9.53
CA ILE A 159 19.78 -17.07 10.55
C ILE A 159 20.53 -16.86 11.86
N TRP A 160 20.19 -15.83 12.62
CA TRP A 160 20.59 -15.71 14.02
C TRP A 160 19.38 -16.05 14.88
#